data_AF-A0A4Y9ZGQ7-F1
#
_entry.id   AF-A0A4Y9ZGQ7-F1
#
_cell.length_a   1.000
_cell.length_b   1.000
_cell.length_c   1.000
_cell.angle_alpha   90.00
_cell.angle_beta   90.00
_cell.angle_gamma   90.00
#
_symmetry.space_group_name_H-M   'P 1'
#
loop_
_entity.id
_entity.type
_entity.pdbx_description
1 polymer ?
#
loop_
_entity_poly.entity_id
_entity_poly.type
_entity_poly.pdbx_seq_one_letter_code
_entity_poly.pdbx_strand_id
1 'polypeptide(L)'
;MDNSLPREPASEGSRDTIPHGDQVGSDGVTSPKSPIGAPKVQDILLVIFIHGFKGTDTTFNSFPSRLEHILTETINDVKVECIVFPAYETKGDLTEAVERFSDWLAELTVRKEVDYGAGGGAGKAKVVICSHSMGGLLAADSLLAFANSRADKHAPLWPQIIACIAFDTP
;
A
#
# COMPACT_ATOMS: atom_id res chain seq x y z
N MET A 1 27.61 -52.15 -29.99
CA MET A 1 27.01 -53.35 -29.40
C MET A 1 25.55 -53.30 -29.77
N ASP A 2 25.18 -54.19 -30.68
CA ASP A 2 23.88 -54.33 -31.31
C ASP A 2 22.91 -55.08 -30.38
N ASN A 3 21.63 -54.83 -30.65
CA ASN A 3 20.50 -55.74 -30.55
C ASN A 3 19.58 -55.73 -29.32
N SER A 4 18.48 -55.00 -29.50
CA SER A 4 17.12 -55.55 -29.66
C SER A 4 16.69 -56.75 -28.80
N LEU A 5 15.66 -56.51 -28.00
CA LEU A 5 14.78 -57.50 -27.36
C LEU A 5 14.15 -58.47 -28.37
N PRO A 6 13.71 -59.65 -27.92
CA PRO A 6 12.28 -59.95 -28.09
C PRO A 6 11.58 -60.77 -26.97
N ARG A 7 10.33 -60.33 -26.71
CA ARG A 7 9.03 -61.04 -26.56
C ARG A 7 8.83 -62.18 -25.54
N GLU A 8 7.73 -62.01 -24.77
CA GLU A 8 7.05 -62.94 -23.85
C GLU A 8 6.45 -64.20 -24.54
N PRO A 9 5.88 -65.15 -23.76
CA PRO A 9 4.42 -65.13 -23.62
C PRO A 9 3.81 -65.54 -22.24
N ALA A 10 2.70 -64.86 -21.92
CA ALA A 10 1.41 -65.27 -21.34
C ALA A 10 1.28 -66.41 -20.29
N SER A 11 0.58 -66.13 -19.19
CA SER A 11 -0.53 -66.96 -18.71
C SER A 11 -1.57 -66.14 -17.92
N GLU A 12 -2.83 -66.49 -18.15
CA GLU A 12 -4.07 -65.80 -17.78
C GLU A 12 -4.52 -66.02 -16.33
N GLY A 13 -5.40 -65.12 -15.86
CA GLY A 13 -6.53 -65.51 -15.00
C GLY A 13 -6.58 -64.83 -13.63
N SER A 14 -7.34 -63.75 -13.50
CA SER A 14 -8.70 -63.83 -12.94
C SER A 14 -9.30 -62.42 -12.82
N ARG A 15 -10.51 -62.29 -13.34
CA ARG A 15 -11.39 -61.12 -13.18
C ARG A 15 -11.87 -61.07 -11.73
N ASP A 16 -12.07 -59.87 -11.19
CA ASP A 16 -13.40 -59.42 -10.77
C ASP A 16 -13.43 -57.98 -10.22
N THR A 17 -14.17 -57.15 -10.96
CA THR A 17 -15.07 -56.06 -10.54
C THR A 17 -14.55 -54.78 -9.87
N ILE A 18 -14.67 -53.70 -10.65
CA ILE A 18 -14.79 -52.29 -10.27
C ILE A 18 -16.28 -51.96 -10.06
N PRO A 19 -16.66 -51.18 -9.05
CA PRO A 19 -17.82 -50.29 -9.15
C PRO A 19 -17.36 -48.84 -9.35
N HIS A 20 -17.96 -48.20 -10.34
CA HIS A 20 -17.87 -46.77 -10.63
C HIS A 20 -18.32 -45.93 -9.43
N GLY A 21 -17.63 -44.81 -9.22
CA GLY A 21 -18.11 -43.73 -8.38
C GLY A 21 -19.07 -42.81 -9.13
N ASP A 22 -20.05 -42.30 -8.39
CA ASP A 22 -20.77 -41.06 -8.68
C ASP A 22 -20.80 -40.21 -7.39
N GLN A 23 -19.92 -39.20 -7.39
CA GLN A 23 -20.05 -37.80 -6.98
C GLN A 23 -21.14 -37.33 -5.97
N VAL A 24 -20.64 -36.54 -5.00
CA VAL A 24 -21.08 -35.17 -4.57
C VAL A 24 -21.86 -34.95 -3.26
N GLY A 25 -21.23 -34.12 -2.40
CA GLY A 25 -21.83 -33.17 -1.45
C GLY A 25 -21.75 -33.60 0.02
N SER A 26 -21.20 -32.88 0.99
CA SER A 26 -20.75 -31.50 1.06
C SER A 26 -19.88 -31.32 2.32
N ASP A 27 -18.56 -31.40 2.19
CA ASP A 27 -17.66 -30.99 3.27
C ASP A 27 -17.47 -29.47 3.17
N GLY A 28 -18.18 -28.76 4.05
CA GLY A 28 -17.95 -27.34 4.28
C GLY A 28 -16.52 -27.13 4.74
N VAL A 29 -15.67 -26.65 3.83
CA VAL A 29 -14.35 -26.10 4.14
C VAL A 29 -14.59 -24.90 5.06
N THR A 30 -14.57 -25.12 6.37
CA THR A 30 -14.40 -24.05 7.34
C THR A 30 -12.97 -23.55 7.18
N SER A 31 -12.81 -22.35 6.62
CA SER A 31 -11.53 -21.66 6.58
C SER A 31 -10.91 -21.64 7.99
N PRO A 32 -9.59 -21.86 8.14
CA PRO A 32 -8.97 -21.88 9.44
C PRO A 32 -9.13 -20.51 10.09
N LYS A 33 -9.79 -20.46 11.26
CA LYS A 33 -9.80 -19.27 12.12
C LYS A 33 -8.36 -18.96 12.49
N SER A 34 -7.89 -17.77 12.11
CA SER A 34 -6.56 -17.28 12.48
C SER A 34 -6.36 -17.38 14.00
N PRO A 35 -5.15 -17.72 14.48
CA PRO A 35 -4.89 -17.87 15.90
C PRO A 35 -5.17 -16.55 16.64
N ILE A 36 -5.99 -16.63 17.68
CA ILE A 36 -6.28 -15.54 18.60
C ILE A 36 -4.96 -15.15 19.27
N GLY A 37 -4.44 -13.96 18.97
CA GLY A 37 -3.30 -13.36 19.66
C GLY A 37 -2.03 -13.09 18.84
N ALA A 38 -1.99 -13.40 17.53
CA ALA A 38 -0.92 -12.86 16.69
C ALA A 38 -1.18 -11.36 16.40
N PRO A 39 -0.17 -10.46 16.51
CA PRO A 39 -0.34 -9.07 16.12
C PRO A 39 -0.77 -9.02 14.66
N LYS A 40 -2.01 -8.61 14.40
CA LYS A 40 -2.50 -8.43 13.04
C LYS A 40 -1.68 -7.30 12.44
N VAL A 41 -0.98 -7.58 11.34
CA VAL A 41 -0.26 -6.56 10.58
C VAL A 41 -1.30 -5.55 10.11
N GLN A 42 -1.34 -4.38 10.74
CA GLN A 42 -2.25 -3.31 10.35
C GLN A 42 -1.65 -2.61 9.13
N ASP A 43 -2.46 -2.45 8.09
CA ASP A 43 -2.17 -1.54 6.98
C ASP A 43 -2.08 -0.11 7.55
N ILE A 44 -1.28 0.75 6.92
CA ILE A 44 -1.10 2.14 7.38
C ILE A 44 -1.65 3.08 6.31
N LEU A 45 -2.47 4.04 6.71
CA LEU A 45 -2.96 5.12 5.87
C LEU A 45 -2.47 6.45 6.42
N LEU A 46 -1.58 7.10 5.68
CA LEU A 46 -1.09 8.43 5.98
C LEU A 46 -1.83 9.44 5.10
N VAL A 47 -2.52 10.40 5.72
CA VAL A 47 -3.17 11.52 5.04
C VAL A 47 -2.33 12.77 5.27
N ILE A 48 -1.67 13.24 4.23
CA ILE A 48 -0.69 14.31 4.29
C ILE A 48 -1.32 15.62 3.83
N PHE A 49 -1.31 16.61 4.70
CA PHE A 49 -1.87 17.93 4.43
C PHE A 49 -0.79 18.91 3.99
N ILE A 50 -0.95 19.53 2.81
CA ILE A 50 -0.02 20.54 2.29
C ILE A 50 -0.73 21.87 2.21
N HIS A 51 -0.28 22.84 3.01
CA HIS A 51 -0.87 24.18 3.01
C HIS A 51 -0.44 25.00 1.78
N GLY A 52 -1.16 26.10 1.51
CA GLY A 52 -0.84 27.03 0.43
C GLY A 52 0.09 28.17 0.86
N PHE A 53 0.06 29.27 0.10
CA PHE A 53 0.82 30.49 0.37
C PHE A 53 0.65 30.99 1.81
N LYS A 54 1.76 31.22 2.53
CA LYS A 54 1.79 31.64 3.95
C LYS A 54 1.02 30.72 4.91
N GLY A 55 0.78 29.47 4.52
CA GLY A 55 0.23 28.48 5.43
C GLY A 55 1.22 28.10 6.53
N THR A 56 0.66 27.60 7.62
CA THR A 56 1.39 27.01 8.75
C THR A 56 0.72 25.71 9.18
N ASP A 57 1.25 25.08 10.23
CA ASP A 57 0.69 23.86 10.83
C ASP A 57 -0.75 24.04 11.35
N THR A 58 -1.21 25.30 11.50
CA THR A 58 -2.57 25.64 11.93
C THR A 58 -3.54 25.93 10.78
N THR A 59 -3.08 25.92 9.51
CA THR A 59 -3.90 26.27 8.33
C THR A 59 -5.21 25.50 8.28
N PHE A 60 -5.16 24.22 8.60
CA PHE A 60 -6.31 23.32 8.50
C PHE A 60 -7.12 23.24 9.80
N ASN A 61 -6.71 23.93 10.86
CA ASN A 61 -7.37 23.90 12.18
C ASN A 61 -7.66 22.45 12.63
N SER A 62 -8.91 22.15 13.01
CA SER A 62 -9.35 20.82 13.45
C SER A 62 -9.76 19.88 12.31
N PHE A 63 -9.62 20.29 11.05
CA PHE A 63 -10.02 19.45 9.92
C PHE A 63 -9.24 18.13 9.84
N PRO A 64 -7.89 18.12 9.94
CA PRO A 64 -7.12 16.87 9.87
C PRO A 64 -7.48 15.91 11.00
N SER A 65 -7.61 16.39 12.25
CA SER A 65 -7.97 15.54 13.39
C SER A 65 -9.40 15.00 13.30
N ARG A 66 -10.34 15.80 12.79
CA ARG A 66 -11.70 15.33 12.53
C ARG A 66 -11.73 14.26 11.44
N LEU A 67 -10.96 14.45 10.36
CA LEU A 67 -10.87 13.47 9.28
C LEU A 67 -10.23 12.16 9.77
N GLU A 68 -9.14 12.24 10.54
CA GLU A 68 -8.49 11.08 11.15
C GLU A 68 -9.46 10.27 11.99
N HIS A 69 -10.24 10.93 12.85
CA HIS A 69 -11.25 10.26 13.66
C HIS A 69 -12.29 9.53 12.80
N ILE A 70 -12.85 10.21 11.80
CA ILE A 70 -13.87 9.60 10.91
C ILE A 70 -13.29 8.40 10.15
N LEU A 71 -12.09 8.53 9.60
CA LEU A 71 -11.45 7.45 8.85
C LEU A 71 -11.09 6.26 9.75
N THR A 72 -10.64 6.52 10.97
CA THR A 72 -10.33 5.47 11.97
C THR A 72 -11.58 4.68 12.34
N GLU A 73 -12.73 5.35 12.52
CA GLU A 73 -14.00 4.67 12.83
C GLU A 73 -14.61 3.95 11.61
N THR A 74 -14.25 4.37 10.40
CA THR A 74 -14.85 3.82 9.16
C THR A 74 -14.05 2.66 8.59
N ILE A 75 -12.72 2.68 8.71
CA ILE A 75 -11.83 1.71 8.06
C ILE A 75 -11.28 0.74 9.10
N ASN A 76 -11.74 -0.51 9.05
CA ASN A 76 -11.27 -1.57 9.96
C ASN A 76 -9.84 -1.99 9.64
N ASP A 77 -9.09 -2.38 10.67
CA ASP A 77 -7.74 -2.97 10.56
C ASP A 77 -6.67 -2.09 9.89
N VAL A 78 -6.91 -0.78 9.80
CA VAL A 78 -5.97 0.20 9.24
C VAL A 78 -5.62 1.23 10.30
N LYS A 79 -4.32 1.50 10.48
CA LYS A 79 -3.84 2.62 11.28
C LYS A 79 -3.90 3.89 10.43
N VAL A 80 -4.75 4.83 10.80
CA VAL A 80 -4.89 6.11 10.11
C VAL A 80 -4.15 7.21 10.88
N GLU A 81 -3.44 8.07 10.17
CA GLU A 81 -2.88 9.31 10.71
C GLU A 81 -2.99 10.46 9.70
N CYS A 82 -3.45 11.62 10.19
CA CYS A 82 -3.48 12.86 9.44
C CYS A 82 -2.34 13.77 9.89
N ILE A 83 -1.43 14.12 8.98
CA ILE A 83 -0.20 14.85 9.30
C ILE A 83 -0.09 16.08 8.40
N VAL A 84 0.17 17.24 8.99
CA VAL A 84 0.39 18.48 8.24
C VAL A 84 1.89 18.60 7.91
N PHE A 85 2.19 18.84 6.63
CA PHE A 85 3.53 19.18 6.19
C PHE A 85 3.94 20.53 6.79
N PRO A 86 5.12 20.63 7.44
CA PRO A 86 5.54 21.86 8.10
C PRO A 86 5.60 23.08 7.18
N ALA A 87 5.47 24.25 7.79
CA ALA A 87 5.67 25.54 7.12
C ALA A 87 6.92 25.55 6.22
N TYR A 88 6.71 25.86 4.94
CA TYR A 88 7.76 25.97 3.91
C TYR A 88 7.70 27.33 3.23
N GLU A 89 8.84 27.79 2.72
CA GLU A 89 8.87 29.06 2.00
C GLU A 89 8.18 28.95 0.66
N THR A 90 7.19 29.83 0.48
CA THR A 90 6.37 29.90 -0.75
C THR A 90 6.83 31.01 -1.69
N LYS A 91 7.86 31.76 -1.26
CA LYS A 91 8.58 32.74 -2.07
C LYS A 91 9.96 32.18 -2.39
N GLY A 92 10.17 31.76 -3.64
CA GLY A 92 11.44 31.18 -4.06
C GLY A 92 11.26 30.15 -5.17
N ASP A 93 12.22 29.24 -5.26
CA ASP A 93 12.21 28.14 -6.22
C ASP A 93 11.30 27.01 -5.72
N LEU A 94 10.21 26.76 -6.45
CA LEU A 94 9.30 25.64 -6.16
C LEU A 94 10.05 24.30 -6.16
N THR A 95 11.14 24.19 -6.92
CA THR A 95 12.00 23.00 -6.98
C THR A 95 12.56 22.64 -5.61
N GLU A 96 13.05 23.61 -4.84
CA GLU A 96 13.58 23.37 -3.49
C GLU A 96 12.49 22.88 -2.53
N ALA A 97 11.28 23.46 -2.65
CA ALA A 97 10.12 23.01 -1.87
C ALA A 97 9.72 21.57 -2.24
N VAL A 98 9.76 21.23 -3.53
CA VAL A 98 9.49 19.87 -4.05
C VAL A 98 10.50 18.87 -3.50
N GLU A 99 11.79 19.18 -3.53
CA GLU A 99 12.85 18.32 -2.96
C GLU A 99 12.63 18.13 -1.46
N ARG A 100 12.46 19.22 -0.71
CA ARG A 100 12.23 19.18 0.74
C ARG A 100 11.00 18.37 1.11
N PHE A 101 9.89 18.55 0.39
CA PHE A 101 8.67 17.78 0.63
C PHE A 101 8.88 16.29 0.31
N SER A 102 9.57 16.00 -0.79
CA SER A 102 9.80 14.62 -1.24
C SER A 102 10.66 13.85 -0.24
N ASP A 103 11.74 14.46 0.24
CA ASP A 103 12.62 13.89 1.27
C ASP A 103 11.87 13.70 2.59
N TRP A 104 11.14 14.73 3.03
CA TRP A 104 10.34 14.67 4.25
C TRP A 104 9.30 13.56 4.19
N LEU A 105 8.59 13.41 3.06
CA LEU A 105 7.56 12.39 2.89
C LEU A 105 8.18 10.99 2.88
N ALA A 106 9.31 10.81 2.21
CA ALA A 106 10.04 9.54 2.20
C ALA A 106 10.50 9.14 3.61
N GLU A 107 11.13 10.06 4.34
CA GLU A 107 11.58 9.82 5.71
C GLU A 107 10.40 9.54 6.65
N LEU A 108 9.31 10.30 6.53
CA LEU A 108 8.08 10.07 7.28
C LEU A 108 7.51 8.68 7.01
N THR A 109 7.44 8.28 5.75
CA THR A 109 6.93 6.97 5.34
C THR A 109 7.78 5.86 5.95
N VAL A 110 9.11 5.93 5.84
CA VAL A 110 10.02 4.95 6.46
C VAL A 110 9.80 4.87 7.96
N ARG A 111 9.77 6.01 8.65
CA ARG A 111 9.60 6.06 10.10
C ARG A 111 8.29 5.39 10.52
N LYS A 112 7.18 5.73 9.84
CA LYS A 112 5.86 5.16 10.12
C LYS A 112 5.79 3.67 9.81
N GLU A 113 6.42 3.23 8.73
CA GLU A 113 6.53 1.81 8.38
C GLU A 113 7.39 1.04 9.37
N VAL A 114 8.42 1.64 9.97
CA VAL A 114 9.23 1.01 11.03
C VAL A 114 8.47 0.97 12.36
N ASP A 115 7.81 2.07 12.74
CA ASP A 115 7.09 2.20 14.01
C ASP A 115 5.90 1.21 14.09
N TYR A 116 5.20 1.00 12.98
CA TYR A 116 4.00 0.15 12.92
C TYR A 116 4.20 -1.17 12.19
N GLY A 117 5.26 -1.29 11.37
CA GLY A 117 5.55 -2.51 10.64
C GLY A 117 6.19 -3.55 11.53
N ALA A 118 5.51 -4.68 11.72
CA ALA A 118 6.06 -5.88 12.36
C ALA A 118 7.17 -6.56 11.51
N GLY A 119 8.20 -5.82 11.08
CA GLY A 119 9.37 -6.34 10.35
C GLY A 119 9.16 -6.68 8.87
N GLY A 120 8.16 -6.09 8.19
CA GLY A 120 7.71 -6.51 6.86
C GLY A 120 8.23 -5.73 5.64
N GLY A 121 9.20 -4.83 5.81
CA GLY A 121 9.77 -4.03 4.70
C GLY A 121 8.91 -2.82 4.28
N ALA A 122 9.46 -2.03 3.36
CA ALA A 122 8.86 -0.82 2.82
C ALA A 122 7.65 -1.10 1.90
N GLY A 123 6.68 -0.19 1.83
CA GLY A 123 5.50 -0.26 0.98
C GLY A 123 4.20 -0.72 1.67
N LYS A 124 4.13 -0.63 3.00
CA LYS A 124 2.89 -0.87 3.77
C LYS A 124 2.08 0.39 4.02
N ALA A 125 2.74 1.56 4.00
CA ALA A 125 2.08 2.83 4.16
C ALA A 125 1.52 3.32 2.82
N LYS A 126 0.20 3.39 2.76
CA LYS A 126 -0.55 4.06 1.70
C LYS A 126 -0.63 5.54 2.04
N VAL A 127 -0.31 6.40 1.07
CA VAL A 127 -0.29 7.85 1.25
C VAL A 127 -1.41 8.49 0.44
N VAL A 128 -2.18 9.36 1.08
CA VAL A 128 -3.12 10.28 0.45
C VAL A 128 -2.63 11.70 0.68
N ILE A 129 -2.52 12.50 -0.38
CA ILE A 129 -2.14 13.91 -0.28
C ILE A 129 -3.40 14.77 -0.34
N CYS A 130 -3.57 15.67 0.62
CA CYS A 130 -4.60 16.68 0.70
C CYS A 130 -3.94 18.06 0.66
N SER A 131 -4.01 18.74 -0.47
CA SER A 131 -3.30 20.01 -0.68
C SER A 131 -4.27 21.18 -0.84
N HIS A 132 -3.86 22.39 -0.46
CA HIS A 132 -4.68 23.59 -0.60
C HIS A 132 -3.95 24.68 -1.40
N SER A 133 -4.64 25.31 -2.35
CA SER A 133 -4.13 26.42 -3.14
C SER A 133 -2.77 26.08 -3.76
N MET A 134 -1.75 26.94 -3.58
CA MET A 134 -0.39 26.70 -4.09
C MET A 134 0.25 25.38 -3.61
N GLY A 135 -0.22 24.81 -2.49
CA GLY A 135 0.22 23.50 -2.01
C GLY A 135 -0.11 22.37 -2.99
N GLY A 136 -1.12 22.57 -3.86
CA GLY A 136 -1.44 21.59 -4.89
C GLY A 136 -0.43 21.53 -6.04
N LEU A 137 0.22 22.67 -6.35
CA LEU A 137 1.33 22.68 -7.31
C LEU A 137 2.53 21.91 -6.75
N LEU A 138 2.86 22.14 -5.46
CA LEU A 138 3.87 21.36 -4.76
C LEU A 138 3.55 19.86 -4.79
N ALA A 139 2.30 19.48 -4.48
CA ALA A 139 1.86 18.09 -4.53
C ALA A 139 2.04 17.46 -5.93
N ALA A 140 1.65 18.18 -6.98
CA ALA A 140 1.73 17.71 -8.36
C ALA A 140 3.18 17.51 -8.82
N ASP A 141 4.05 18.49 -8.58
CA ASP A 141 5.44 18.42 -8.97
C ASP A 141 6.21 17.36 -8.18
N SER A 142 5.91 17.18 -6.90
CA SER A 142 6.48 16.08 -6.11
C SER A 142 6.01 14.71 -6.59
N LEU A 143 4.74 14.56 -6.98
CA LEU A 143 4.24 13.32 -7.59
C LEU A 143 4.98 12.99 -8.89
N LEU A 144 5.22 13.99 -9.74
CA LEU A 144 6.02 13.83 -10.96
C LEU A 144 7.47 13.48 -10.62
N ALA A 145 8.07 14.12 -9.61
CA ALA A 145 9.42 13.81 -9.15
C ALA A 145 9.53 12.35 -8.69
N PHE A 146 8.61 11.87 -7.86
CA PHE A 146 8.57 10.47 -7.43
C PHE A 146 8.35 9.52 -8.60
N ALA A 147 7.47 9.84 -9.54
CA ALA A 147 7.19 8.98 -10.68
C ALA A 147 8.41 8.83 -11.61
N ASN A 148 9.17 9.92 -11.79
CA ASN A 148 10.31 10.02 -12.69
C ASN A 148 11.64 9.55 -12.06
N SER A 149 11.78 9.60 -10.73
CA SER A 149 13.00 9.17 -10.03
C SER A 149 13.11 7.66 -9.84
N ARG A 150 12.08 6.89 -10.20
CA ARG A 150 12.09 5.43 -10.09
C ARG A 150 13.13 4.79 -11.00
N ALA A 151 14.01 3.98 -10.39
CA ALA A 151 14.98 3.17 -11.12
C ALA A 151 14.30 2.12 -12.02
N ASP A 152 13.25 1.48 -11.51
CA ASP A 152 12.41 0.56 -12.27
C ASP A 152 11.01 1.16 -12.45
N LYS A 153 10.64 1.42 -13.72
CA LYS A 153 9.32 1.96 -14.08
C LYS A 153 8.18 0.97 -13.84
N HIS A 154 8.49 -0.33 -13.75
CA HIS A 154 7.54 -1.39 -13.46
C HIS A 154 7.34 -1.62 -11.96
N ALA A 155 8.26 -1.13 -11.12
CA ALA A 155 8.09 -1.17 -9.67
C ALA A 155 6.96 -0.22 -9.22
N PRO A 156 6.21 -0.57 -8.16
CA PRO A 156 5.24 0.34 -7.55
C PRO A 156 5.86 1.69 -7.18
N LEU A 157 5.05 2.74 -7.18
CA LEU A 157 5.48 4.04 -6.67
C LEU A 157 5.82 3.92 -5.18
N TRP A 158 6.95 4.48 -4.76
CA TRP A 158 7.31 4.59 -3.35
C TRP A 158 7.79 6.03 -3.05
N PRO A 159 7.28 6.70 -2.00
CA PRO A 159 6.14 6.30 -1.14
C PRO A 159 4.86 5.95 -1.92
N GLN A 160 4.04 5.05 -1.38
CA GLN A 160 2.87 4.52 -2.11
C GLN A 160 1.72 5.53 -2.09
N ILE A 161 1.82 6.56 -2.94
CA ILE A 161 0.79 7.60 -3.05
C ILE A 161 -0.36 7.06 -3.89
N ILE A 162 -1.53 6.89 -3.26
CA ILE A 162 -2.73 6.30 -3.86
C ILE A 162 -3.78 7.33 -4.27
N ALA A 163 -3.69 8.57 -3.75
CA ALA A 163 -4.57 9.66 -4.13
C ALA A 163 -3.94 11.04 -3.86
N CYS A 164 -4.35 12.03 -4.65
CA CYS A 164 -4.07 13.45 -4.42
C CYS A 164 -5.39 14.22 -4.55
N ILE A 165 -5.74 14.98 -3.52
CA ILE A 165 -6.94 15.80 -3.43
C ILE A 165 -6.49 17.25 -3.28
N ALA A 166 -6.79 18.05 -4.29
CA ALA A 166 -6.41 19.45 -4.39
C ALA A 166 -7.60 20.37 -4.10
N PHE A 167 -7.51 21.16 -3.04
CA PHE A 167 -8.52 22.13 -2.62
C PHE A 167 -8.18 23.52 -3.18
N ASP A 168 -9.00 24.03 -4.10
CA ASP A 168 -8.85 25.39 -4.65
C ASP A 168 -7.44 25.67 -5.22
N THR A 169 -6.85 24.65 -5.87
CA THR A 169 -5.53 24.73 -6.50
C THR A 169 -5.62 25.40 -7.87
N PRO A 170 -4.75 26.39 -8.17
CA PRO A 170 -4.73 27.10 -9.44
C PRO A 170 -4.21 26.27 -10.61
#